data_AF-A0A3Q3EZ80-F1
#
_entry.id   AF-A0A3Q3EZ80-F1
#
_cell.length_a   1.000
_cell.length_b   1.000
_cell.length_c   1.000
_cell.angle_alpha   90.00
_cell.angle_beta   90.00
_cell.angle_gamma   90.00
#
_symmetry.space_group_name_H-M   'P 1'
#
loop_
_entity.id
_entity.type
_entity.pdbx_description
1 polymer ?
#
loop_
_entity_poly.entity_id
_entity_poly.type
_entity_poly.pdbx_seq_one_letter_code
_entity_poly.pdbx_strand_id
1 'polypeptide(L)'
;ELNLGNNALKEVPLVLGHLESLKKLYLFSNQITAVPPDVIHLEKLVVLNLNHNNIQRLPPEIKLRELQHLSLMDNKLEELPHEVGYLTKLCELNLTSNKLLWLPQQLYQCRELTKLNAARNKLTSLPEFHLLPLKELYCEGNRLVQCEPILSLQNAEVLSFKELVARFVLREDRNRFSLIHMMLPCYPDLSALLAGSSCCAVCQGPFLTTWMECVHFISLKK
;
A
#
# COMPACT_ATOMS: atom_id res chain seq x y z
N GLU A 1 18.41 26.32 -11.18
CA GLU A 1 17.79 25.00 -11.40
C GLU A 1 18.84 24.13 -12.07
N LEU A 2 18.87 22.83 -11.76
CA LEU A 2 19.80 21.88 -12.35
C LEU A 2 19.05 20.58 -12.65
N ASN A 3 19.17 20.11 -13.89
CA ASN A 3 18.59 18.85 -14.34
C ASN A 3 19.69 17.91 -14.82
N LEU A 4 19.83 16.79 -14.12
CA LEU A 4 20.74 15.69 -14.40
C LEU A 4 19.96 14.37 -14.59
N GLY A 5 18.67 14.45 -14.90
CA GLY A 5 17.83 13.27 -15.14
C GLY A 5 18.20 12.53 -16.43
N ASN A 6 17.80 11.27 -16.53
CA ASN A 6 18.05 10.37 -17.68
C ASN A 6 19.55 10.19 -18.00
N ASN A 7 20.37 10.05 -16.96
CA ASN A 7 21.79 9.75 -17.11
C ASN A 7 22.10 8.36 -16.52
N ALA A 8 23.37 8.00 -16.52
CA ALA A 8 23.87 6.75 -15.92
C ALA A 8 24.58 7.02 -14.57
N LEU A 9 24.16 8.05 -13.83
CA LEU A 9 24.79 8.40 -12.56
C LEU A 9 24.55 7.28 -11.54
N LYS A 10 25.62 6.70 -11.01
CA LYS A 10 25.56 5.70 -9.92
C LYS A 10 25.54 6.35 -8.55
N GLU A 11 26.01 7.58 -8.46
CA GLU A 11 26.13 8.37 -7.23
C GLU A 11 25.80 9.82 -7.55
N VAL A 12 25.36 10.57 -6.55
CA VAL A 12 25.17 12.01 -6.70
C VAL A 12 26.53 12.69 -6.55
N PRO A 13 26.98 13.52 -7.50
CA PRO A 13 28.26 14.21 -7.39
C PRO A 13 28.32 15.12 -6.16
N LEU A 14 29.34 14.95 -5.31
CA LEU A 14 29.50 15.72 -4.06
C LEU A 14 29.55 17.24 -4.31
N VAL A 15 30.09 17.66 -5.46
CA VAL A 15 30.15 19.08 -5.87
C VAL A 15 28.77 19.76 -5.92
N LEU A 16 27.67 19.00 -6.04
CA LEU A 16 26.32 19.56 -5.99
C LEU A 16 25.98 20.18 -4.63
N GLY A 17 26.62 19.72 -3.55
CA GLY A 17 26.44 20.29 -2.21
C GLY A 17 26.89 21.75 -2.08
N HIS A 18 27.77 22.22 -2.98
CA HIS A 18 28.25 23.60 -2.98
C HIS A 18 27.31 24.57 -3.72
N LEU A 19 26.24 24.07 -4.34
CA LEU A 19 25.30 24.88 -5.10
C LEU A 19 24.24 25.52 -4.18
N GLU A 20 24.66 26.32 -3.20
CA GLU A 20 23.81 26.87 -2.13
C GLU A 20 22.59 27.70 -2.62
N SER A 21 22.64 28.21 -3.85
CA SER A 21 21.55 28.96 -4.47
C SER A 21 20.58 28.10 -5.30
N LEU A 22 20.79 26.78 -5.32
CA LEU A 22 19.99 25.86 -6.11
C LEU A 22 18.59 25.69 -5.52
N LYS A 23 17.57 26.03 -6.31
CA LYS A 23 16.15 25.91 -5.91
C LYS A 23 15.48 24.63 -6.39
N LYS A 24 15.99 24.01 -7.46
CA LYS A 24 15.37 22.83 -8.07
C LYS A 24 16.45 21.89 -8.57
N LEU A 25 16.38 20.63 -8.17
CA LEU A 25 17.30 19.58 -8.53
C LEU A 25 16.54 18.36 -9.04
N TYR A 26 16.80 17.99 -10.29
CA TYR A 26 16.22 16.84 -10.94
C TYR A 26 17.31 15.79 -11.20
N LEU A 27 17.16 14.61 -10.59
CA LEU A 27 18.09 13.47 -10.66
C LEU A 27 17.35 12.18 -11.08
N PHE A 28 16.15 12.31 -11.66
CA PHE A 28 15.30 11.18 -12.01
C PHE A 28 15.91 10.29 -13.09
N SER A 29 15.51 9.01 -13.14
CA SER A 29 15.96 8.05 -14.15
C SER A 29 17.50 7.95 -14.22
N ASN A 30 18.10 7.63 -13.08
CA ASN A 30 19.54 7.35 -12.94
C ASN A 30 19.73 5.98 -12.26
N GLN A 31 20.94 5.69 -11.82
CA GLN A 31 21.29 4.45 -11.10
C GLN A 31 21.74 4.74 -9.67
N ILE A 32 21.33 5.87 -9.09
CA ILE A 32 21.80 6.38 -7.81
C ILE A 32 21.38 5.41 -6.70
N THR A 33 22.34 4.99 -5.88
CA THR A 33 22.10 4.07 -4.75
C THR A 33 22.03 4.78 -3.40
N ALA A 34 22.66 5.94 -3.28
CA ALA A 34 22.70 6.76 -2.07
C ALA A 34 22.73 8.26 -2.40
N VAL A 35 22.13 9.05 -1.52
CA VAL A 35 22.19 10.52 -1.57
C VAL A 35 23.20 10.97 -0.51
N PRO A 36 24.25 11.73 -0.87
CA PRO A 36 25.23 12.20 0.09
C PRO A 36 24.61 13.25 1.03
N PRO A 37 25.11 13.36 2.28
CA PRO A 37 24.66 14.38 3.21
C PRO A 37 24.68 15.79 2.62
N ASP A 38 25.70 16.17 1.84
CA ASP A 38 25.82 17.56 1.38
C ASP A 38 24.64 18.02 0.49
N VAL A 39 24.02 17.12 -0.26
CA VAL A 39 22.88 17.44 -1.14
C VAL A 39 21.59 17.65 -0.35
N ILE A 40 21.44 16.97 0.79
CA ILE A 40 20.30 17.16 1.71
C ILE A 40 20.48 18.37 2.64
N HIS A 41 21.57 19.12 2.50
CA HIS A 41 21.85 20.37 3.22
C HIS A 41 21.59 21.63 2.37
N LEU A 42 21.15 21.49 1.12
CA LEU A 42 20.83 22.63 0.25
C LEU A 42 19.56 23.36 0.74
N GLU A 43 19.70 24.25 1.72
CA GLU A 43 18.56 24.83 2.45
C GLU A 43 17.57 25.60 1.57
N LYS A 44 18.02 26.15 0.43
CA LYS A 44 17.18 26.89 -0.53
C LYS A 44 16.47 26.00 -1.55
N LEU A 45 16.65 24.69 -1.48
CA LEU A 45 16.05 23.74 -2.41
C LEU A 45 14.54 23.62 -2.15
N VAL A 46 13.75 23.85 -3.21
CA VAL A 46 12.28 23.82 -3.19
C VAL A 46 11.76 22.53 -3.82
N VAL A 47 12.45 22.02 -4.84
CA VAL A 47 12.07 20.78 -5.54
C VAL A 47 13.26 19.83 -5.59
N LEU A 48 13.04 18.60 -5.13
CA LEU A 48 13.97 17.49 -5.26
C LEU A 48 13.26 16.29 -5.89
N ASN A 49 13.68 15.92 -7.10
CA ASN A 49 13.16 14.76 -7.79
C ASN A 49 14.26 13.69 -7.95
N LEU A 50 14.07 12.57 -7.29
CA LEU A 50 14.96 11.40 -7.26
C LEU A 50 14.29 10.15 -7.82
N ASN A 51 13.23 10.30 -8.61
CA ASN A 51 12.44 9.18 -9.12
C ASN A 51 13.26 8.19 -9.95
N HIS A 52 12.83 6.94 -10.01
CA HIS A 52 13.44 5.90 -10.85
C HIS A 52 14.96 5.80 -10.62
N ASN A 53 15.33 5.52 -9.37
CA ASN A 53 16.71 5.27 -8.95
C ASN A 53 16.77 3.98 -8.12
N ASN A 54 17.92 3.69 -7.53
CA ASN A 54 18.15 2.50 -6.70
C ASN A 54 18.37 2.85 -5.22
N ILE A 55 17.83 3.99 -4.75
CA ILE A 55 18.09 4.53 -3.41
C ILE A 55 17.44 3.62 -2.37
N GLN A 56 18.26 3.12 -1.44
CA GLN A 56 17.79 2.21 -0.38
C GLN A 56 17.44 2.94 0.92
N ARG A 57 18.14 4.04 1.21
CA ARG A 57 17.93 4.88 2.39
C ARG A 57 18.27 6.32 2.05
N LEU A 58 17.61 7.23 2.74
CA LEU A 58 18.06 8.61 2.82
C LEU A 58 19.00 8.76 4.01
N PRO A 59 20.01 9.65 3.94
CA PRO A 59 20.84 9.98 5.10
C PRO A 59 19.97 10.51 6.26
N PRO A 60 20.34 10.20 7.52
CA PRO A 60 19.80 10.93 8.67
C PRO A 60 20.23 12.40 8.55
N GLU A 61 19.50 13.33 9.17
CA GLU A 61 19.78 14.79 9.14
C GLU A 61 19.37 15.58 7.87
N ILE A 62 18.20 15.32 7.28
CA ILE A 62 17.69 16.12 6.15
C ILE A 62 17.42 17.59 6.59
N LYS A 63 18.13 18.56 5.99
CA LYS A 63 18.04 20.01 6.31
C LYS A 63 17.52 20.85 5.14
N LEU A 64 16.59 20.32 4.36
CA LEU A 64 16.00 20.99 3.21
C LEU A 64 14.82 21.90 3.63
N ARG A 65 15.11 22.96 4.39
CA ARG A 65 14.09 23.79 5.07
C ARG A 65 13.06 24.45 4.15
N GLU A 66 13.44 24.75 2.90
CA GLU A 66 12.55 25.35 1.90
C GLU A 66 11.87 24.33 0.98
N LEU A 67 12.04 23.03 1.23
CA LEU A 67 11.55 22.00 0.32
C LEU A 67 10.03 21.91 0.36
N GLN A 68 9.43 22.02 -0.83
CA GLN A 68 7.98 21.95 -1.04
C GLN A 68 7.58 20.67 -1.77
N HIS A 69 8.44 20.14 -2.65
CA HIS A 69 8.16 18.94 -3.42
C HIS A 69 9.32 17.95 -3.32
N LEU A 70 9.03 16.79 -2.74
CA LEU A 70 9.96 15.66 -2.66
C LEU A 70 9.37 14.45 -3.36
N SER A 71 10.05 13.95 -4.39
CA SER A 71 9.65 12.76 -5.11
C SER A 71 10.77 11.73 -5.12
N LEU A 72 10.46 10.54 -4.61
CA LEU A 72 11.31 9.35 -4.47
C LEU A 72 10.64 8.11 -5.07
N MET A 73 9.72 8.33 -6.02
CA MET A 73 8.97 7.26 -6.68
C MET A 73 9.90 6.24 -7.34
N ASP A 74 9.51 4.97 -7.31
CA ASP A 74 10.28 3.86 -7.91
C ASP A 74 11.74 3.85 -7.44
N ASN A 75 11.92 3.66 -6.14
CA ASN A 75 13.21 3.44 -5.49
C ASN A 75 13.16 2.15 -4.66
N LYS A 76 14.13 1.95 -3.76
CA LYS A 76 14.24 0.76 -2.91
C LYS A 76 14.18 1.11 -1.42
N LEU A 77 13.54 2.22 -1.06
CA LEU A 77 13.49 2.71 0.31
C LEU A 77 12.81 1.70 1.24
N GLU A 78 13.52 1.28 2.28
CA GLU A 78 12.98 0.38 3.33
C GLU A 78 12.46 1.17 4.53
N GLU A 79 13.03 2.35 4.75
CA GLU A 79 12.64 3.29 5.81
C GLU A 79 12.70 4.72 5.29
N LEU A 80 11.93 5.58 5.94
CA LEU A 80 11.98 7.02 5.76
C LEU A 80 12.48 7.65 7.08
N PRO A 81 13.56 8.44 7.07
CA PRO A 81 14.08 9.05 8.30
C PRO A 81 13.04 9.98 8.93
N HIS A 82 13.01 10.01 10.26
CA HIS A 82 12.05 10.81 11.02
C HIS A 82 12.21 12.33 10.78
N GLU A 83 13.39 12.75 10.35
CA GLU A 83 13.75 14.12 9.96
C GLU A 83 12.96 14.63 8.75
N VAL A 84 12.33 13.75 7.95
CA VAL A 84 11.37 14.20 6.93
C VAL A 84 10.23 14.99 7.55
N GLY A 85 9.86 14.71 8.80
CA GLY A 85 8.88 15.50 9.57
C GLY A 85 9.30 16.96 9.78
N TYR A 86 10.60 17.27 9.74
CA TYR A 86 11.10 18.63 9.93
C TYR A 86 11.00 19.50 8.66
N LEU A 87 10.57 18.91 7.53
CA LEU A 87 10.30 19.63 6.29
C LEU A 87 8.93 20.31 6.38
N THR A 88 8.84 21.37 7.18
CA THR A 88 7.58 22.03 7.53
C THR A 88 6.87 22.70 6.35
N LYS A 89 7.62 23.06 5.30
CA LYS A 89 7.13 23.62 4.03
C LYS A 89 6.77 22.57 2.97
N LEU A 90 6.89 21.28 3.29
CA LEU A 90 6.65 20.21 2.33
C LEU A 90 5.16 20.15 1.99
N CYS A 91 4.83 20.40 0.73
CA CYS A 91 3.46 20.37 0.21
C CYS A 91 3.10 19.02 -0.41
N GLU A 92 4.07 18.38 -1.05
CA GLU A 92 3.90 17.13 -1.79
C GLU A 92 5.03 16.15 -1.51
N LEU A 93 4.66 14.93 -1.10
CA LEU A 93 5.58 13.82 -0.86
C LEU A 93 5.14 12.61 -1.67
N ASN A 94 6.00 12.16 -2.57
CA ASN A 94 5.77 10.98 -3.40
C ASN A 94 6.79 9.87 -3.10
N LEU A 95 6.29 8.78 -2.54
CA LEU A 95 7.02 7.59 -2.10
C LEU A 95 6.52 6.33 -2.83
N THR A 96 5.74 6.48 -3.92
CA THR A 96 5.14 5.35 -4.63
C THR A 96 6.19 4.32 -5.04
N SER A 97 5.83 3.03 -4.97
CA SER A 97 6.70 1.93 -5.42
C SER A 97 8.05 1.91 -4.69
N ASN A 98 8.00 1.80 -3.37
CA ASN A 98 9.16 1.57 -2.52
C ASN A 98 8.93 0.29 -1.68
N LYS A 99 9.74 0.08 -0.63
CA LYS A 99 9.65 -1.10 0.26
C LYS A 99 9.33 -0.70 1.70
N LEU A 100 8.75 0.48 1.91
CA LEU A 100 8.50 1.04 3.24
C LEU A 100 7.56 0.14 4.04
N LEU A 101 7.93 -0.18 5.28
CA LEU A 101 7.11 -0.95 6.22
C LEU A 101 6.21 -0.05 7.09
N TRP A 102 6.64 1.19 7.30
CA TRP A 102 5.97 2.19 8.12
C TRP A 102 6.40 3.59 7.63
N LEU A 103 5.61 4.60 8.00
CA LEU A 103 5.97 6.00 7.83
C LEU A 103 6.23 6.61 9.21
N PRO A 104 7.22 7.50 9.37
CA PRO A 104 7.56 8.07 10.66
C PRO A 104 6.41 8.91 11.18
N GLN A 105 6.12 8.80 12.49
CA GLN A 105 5.03 9.54 13.13
C GLN A 105 5.24 11.05 12.96
N GLN A 106 6.49 11.51 12.98
CA GLN A 106 6.92 12.90 12.82
C GLN A 106 6.41 13.56 11.52
N LEU A 107 5.94 12.81 10.52
CA LEU A 107 5.29 13.39 9.34
C LEU A 107 4.14 14.33 9.70
N TYR A 108 3.47 14.17 10.86
CA TYR A 108 2.43 15.12 11.31
C TYR A 108 2.93 16.58 11.44
N GLN A 109 4.25 16.79 11.53
CA GLN A 109 4.89 18.10 11.63
C GLN A 109 4.95 18.84 10.29
N CYS A 110 4.78 18.15 9.15
CA CYS A 110 4.67 18.76 7.82
C CYS A 110 3.30 19.42 7.65
N ARG A 111 3.08 20.56 8.31
CA ARG A 111 1.78 21.25 8.37
C ARG A 111 1.27 21.76 7.02
N GLU A 112 2.12 21.83 6.00
CA GLU A 112 1.73 22.22 4.64
C GLU A 112 1.49 21.02 3.71
N LEU A 113 1.66 19.78 4.20
CA LEU A 113 1.54 18.58 3.37
C LEU A 113 0.09 18.35 2.98
N THR A 114 -0.20 18.59 1.69
CA THR A 114 -1.53 18.43 1.11
C THR A 114 -1.64 17.16 0.28
N LYS A 115 -0.52 16.64 -0.23
CA LYS A 115 -0.48 15.45 -1.08
C LYS A 115 0.56 14.46 -0.60
N LEU A 116 0.10 13.27 -0.23
CA LEU A 116 0.95 12.15 0.13
C LEU A 116 0.62 10.94 -0.74
N ASN A 117 1.60 10.48 -1.51
CA ASN A 117 1.49 9.22 -2.22
C ASN A 117 2.47 8.21 -1.61
N ALA A 118 1.93 7.21 -0.92
CA ALA A 118 2.67 6.09 -0.35
C ALA A 118 2.19 4.74 -0.93
N ALA A 119 1.54 4.77 -2.10
CA ALA A 119 1.05 3.57 -2.77
C ALA A 119 2.19 2.59 -3.12
N ARG A 120 1.84 1.32 -3.31
CA ARG A 120 2.74 0.24 -3.72
C ARG A 120 3.98 0.13 -2.81
N ASN A 121 3.75 0.16 -1.51
CA ASN A 121 4.76 -0.09 -0.47
C ASN A 121 4.42 -1.37 0.31
N LYS A 122 5.01 -1.57 1.48
CA LYS A 122 4.73 -2.69 2.38
C LYS A 122 4.15 -2.21 3.72
N LEU A 123 3.50 -1.05 3.73
CA LEU A 123 2.97 -0.44 4.95
C LEU A 123 1.96 -1.37 5.61
N THR A 124 2.13 -1.61 6.90
CA THR A 124 1.20 -2.40 7.73
C THR A 124 0.27 -1.52 8.56
N SER A 125 0.68 -0.28 8.81
CA SER A 125 -0.13 0.75 9.47
C SER A 125 0.13 2.12 8.84
N LEU A 126 -0.76 3.05 9.10
CA LEU A 126 -0.59 4.46 8.77
C LEU A 126 -0.43 5.26 10.07
N PRO A 127 0.44 6.28 10.10
CA PRO A 127 0.49 7.20 11.24
C PRO A 127 -0.79 8.05 11.28
N GLU A 128 -0.91 8.85 12.34
CA GLU A 128 -2.04 9.72 12.63
C GLU A 128 -2.22 10.88 11.62
N PHE A 129 -2.57 10.57 10.37
CA PHE A 129 -2.75 11.53 9.28
C PHE A 129 -3.86 12.56 9.53
N HIS A 130 -4.77 12.32 10.48
CA HIS A 130 -5.78 13.30 10.86
C HIS A 130 -5.22 14.66 11.35
N LEU A 131 -3.92 14.72 11.69
CA LEU A 131 -3.22 15.95 12.07
C LEU A 131 -2.67 16.74 10.88
N LEU A 132 -2.76 16.18 9.67
CA LEU A 132 -2.28 16.77 8.43
C LEU A 132 -3.44 17.32 7.58
N PRO A 133 -3.26 18.44 6.88
CA PRO A 133 -4.27 18.98 5.96
C PRO A 133 -4.23 18.28 4.58
N LEU A 134 -4.19 16.95 4.57
CA LEU A 134 -4.14 16.17 3.34
C LEU A 134 -5.43 16.36 2.53
N LYS A 135 -5.26 16.77 1.27
CA LYS A 135 -6.31 16.79 0.23
C LYS A 135 -6.27 15.51 -0.61
N GLU A 136 -5.09 14.94 -0.76
CA GLU A 136 -4.85 13.73 -1.57
C GLU A 136 -3.98 12.74 -0.80
N LEU A 137 -4.51 11.53 -0.59
CA LEU A 137 -3.78 10.41 0.01
C LEU A 137 -3.92 9.17 -0.88
N TYR A 138 -2.79 8.65 -1.34
CA TYR A 138 -2.72 7.41 -2.11
C TYR A 138 -1.95 6.37 -1.31
N CYS A 139 -2.58 5.25 -0.99
CA CYS A 139 -1.99 4.19 -0.16
C CYS A 139 -2.35 2.77 -0.64
N GLU A 140 -2.88 2.66 -1.86
CA GLU A 140 -3.20 1.39 -2.51
C GLU A 140 -1.96 0.50 -2.69
N GLY A 141 -2.13 -0.82 -2.73
CA GLY A 141 -1.02 -1.75 -2.91
C GLY A 141 -0.07 -1.86 -1.71
N ASN A 142 -0.55 -1.52 -0.50
CA ASN A 142 0.11 -1.79 0.77
C ASN A 142 -0.48 -3.01 1.49
N ARG A 143 0.04 -3.34 2.68
CA ARG A 143 -0.40 -4.44 3.55
C ARG A 143 -1.24 -3.94 4.74
N LEU A 144 -1.98 -2.85 4.53
CA LEU A 144 -2.78 -2.19 5.57
C LEU A 144 -3.97 -3.04 6.03
N VAL A 145 -4.42 -3.96 5.18
CA VAL A 145 -5.47 -4.92 5.50
C VAL A 145 -4.81 -6.28 5.62
N GLN A 146 -4.73 -6.79 6.85
CA GLN A 146 -4.45 -8.21 7.06
C GLN A 146 -5.69 -9.02 6.68
N CYS A 147 -5.64 -9.72 5.55
CA CYS A 147 -6.64 -10.72 5.20
C CYS A 147 -6.35 -12.01 5.98
N GLU A 148 -6.47 -11.97 7.31
CA GLU A 148 -6.44 -13.19 8.11
C GLU A 148 -7.80 -13.89 8.00
N PRO A 149 -7.83 -15.21 7.73
CA PRO A 149 -9.07 -15.98 7.77
C PRO A 149 -9.59 -15.99 9.21
N ILE A 150 -10.55 -15.11 9.50
CA ILE A 150 -11.25 -15.14 10.79
C ILE A 150 -12.33 -16.22 10.69
N LEU A 151 -12.29 -17.18 11.61
CA LEU A 151 -13.38 -18.13 11.78
C LEU A 151 -14.63 -17.35 12.19
N SER A 152 -15.60 -17.27 11.29
CA SER A 152 -16.94 -16.82 11.66
C SER A 152 -17.49 -17.79 12.71
N LEU A 153 -17.64 -17.32 13.96
CA LEU A 153 -18.56 -17.95 14.90
C LEU A 153 -19.97 -17.69 14.36
N GLN A 154 -20.43 -18.59 13.49
CA GLN A 154 -21.84 -18.63 13.12
C GLN A 154 -22.61 -18.92 14.41
N ASN A 155 -23.48 -18.01 14.83
CA ASN A 155 -24.53 -18.40 15.76
C ASN A 155 -25.28 -19.57 15.10
N ALA A 156 -25.35 -20.70 15.80
CA ALA A 156 -26.01 -21.92 15.32
C ALA A 156 -27.49 -21.73 14.95
N GLU A 157 -28.05 -20.54 15.19
CA GLU A 157 -29.48 -20.30 15.15
C GLU A 157 -30.08 -20.02 13.76
N VAL A 158 -29.33 -19.70 12.69
CA VAL A 158 -29.98 -19.53 11.38
C VAL A 158 -29.12 -19.95 10.19
N LEU A 159 -28.66 -21.20 10.14
CA LEU A 159 -28.57 -21.86 8.84
C LEU A 159 -29.91 -22.57 8.62
N SER A 160 -30.72 -22.06 7.68
CA SER A 160 -31.94 -22.76 7.30
C SER A 160 -31.59 -24.19 6.84
N PHE A 161 -32.46 -25.16 7.11
CA PHE A 161 -32.26 -26.54 6.65
C PHE A 161 -31.95 -26.62 5.14
N LYS A 162 -32.57 -25.73 4.35
CA LYS A 162 -32.31 -25.58 2.92
C LYS A 162 -30.84 -25.27 2.60
N GLU A 163 -30.20 -24.39 3.39
CA GLU A 163 -28.79 -24.00 3.20
C GLU A 163 -27.83 -25.12 3.62
N LEU A 164 -28.11 -25.81 4.74
CA LEU A 164 -27.31 -26.97 5.17
C LEU A 164 -27.34 -28.09 4.13
N VAL A 165 -28.53 -28.41 3.61
CA VAL A 165 -28.71 -29.43 2.58
C VAL A 165 -28.02 -29.01 1.28
N ALA A 166 -28.17 -27.75 0.86
CA ALA A 166 -27.50 -27.25 -0.33
C ALA A 166 -25.97 -27.38 -0.24
N ARG A 167 -25.37 -27.05 0.91
CA ARG A 167 -23.93 -27.21 1.14
C ARG A 167 -23.48 -28.65 1.08
N PHE A 168 -24.24 -29.54 1.71
CA PHE A 168 -23.95 -30.97 1.68
C PHE A 168 -23.96 -31.49 0.23
N VAL A 169 -25.00 -31.16 -0.54
CA VAL A 169 -25.13 -31.56 -1.94
C VAL A 169 -23.99 -30.98 -2.80
N LEU A 170 -23.68 -29.68 -2.66
CA LEU A 170 -22.57 -29.04 -3.39
C LEU A 170 -21.20 -29.62 -3.06
N ARG A 171 -21.01 -30.09 -1.82
CA ARG A 171 -19.76 -30.74 -1.40
C ARG A 171 -19.64 -32.15 -1.97
N GLU A 172 -20.74 -32.90 -1.96
CA GLU A 172 -20.81 -34.25 -2.51
C GLU A 172 -20.72 -34.25 -4.04
N ASP A 173 -21.25 -33.23 -4.72
CA ASP A 173 -21.14 -33.07 -6.18
C ASP A 173 -19.69 -32.89 -6.66
N ARG A 174 -18.81 -32.33 -5.82
CA ARG A 174 -17.37 -32.27 -6.13
C ARG A 174 -16.70 -33.64 -6.12
N ASN A 175 -17.33 -34.65 -5.50
CA ASN A 175 -16.85 -36.03 -5.48
C ASN A 175 -17.55 -36.84 -6.58
N ARG A 176 -16.80 -37.17 -7.65
CA ARG A 176 -17.34 -37.92 -8.80
C ARG A 176 -17.87 -39.32 -8.46
N PHE A 177 -17.49 -39.87 -7.31
CA PHE A 177 -17.95 -41.18 -6.84
C PHE A 177 -19.13 -41.08 -5.86
N SER A 178 -19.61 -39.87 -5.54
CA SER A 178 -20.78 -39.71 -4.69
C SER A 178 -22.03 -40.17 -5.41
N LEU A 179 -22.90 -40.89 -4.69
CA LEU A 179 -24.25 -41.22 -5.17
C LEU A 179 -25.01 -39.95 -5.55
N ILE A 180 -24.79 -38.85 -4.83
CA ILE A 180 -25.46 -37.57 -5.08
C ILE A 180 -24.98 -36.96 -6.40
N HIS A 181 -23.67 -36.96 -6.68
CA HIS A 181 -23.13 -36.54 -7.96
C HIS A 181 -23.74 -37.33 -9.13
N MET A 182 -23.84 -38.65 -8.98
CA MET A 182 -24.41 -39.52 -10.01
C MET A 182 -25.92 -39.32 -10.21
N MET A 183 -26.66 -38.92 -9.17
CA MET A 183 -28.10 -38.72 -9.22
C MET A 183 -28.51 -37.29 -9.62
N LEU A 184 -27.67 -36.29 -9.41
CA LEU A 184 -27.94 -34.88 -9.71
C LEU A 184 -28.45 -34.61 -11.14
N PRO A 185 -27.89 -35.25 -12.19
CA PRO A 185 -28.40 -35.09 -13.56
C PRO A 185 -29.87 -35.51 -13.75
N CYS A 186 -30.40 -36.39 -12.88
CA CYS A 186 -31.80 -36.81 -12.91
C CYS A 186 -32.77 -35.75 -12.33
N TYR A 187 -32.25 -34.68 -11.72
CA TYR A 187 -33.01 -33.60 -11.10
C TYR A 187 -32.61 -32.24 -11.71
N PRO A 188 -33.17 -31.88 -12.89
CA PRO A 188 -32.74 -30.70 -13.64
C PRO A 188 -32.99 -29.38 -12.90
N ASP A 189 -34.10 -29.25 -12.18
CA ASP A 189 -34.42 -28.04 -11.40
C ASP A 189 -33.43 -27.81 -10.25
N LEU A 190 -33.00 -28.90 -9.60
CA LEU A 190 -31.98 -28.86 -8.56
C LEU A 190 -30.61 -28.50 -9.15
N SER A 191 -30.24 -29.11 -10.27
CA SER A 191 -28.99 -28.81 -10.98
C SER A 191 -28.92 -27.34 -11.41
N ALA A 192 -30.01 -26.77 -11.91
CA ALA A 192 -30.10 -25.36 -12.27
C ALA A 192 -29.95 -24.43 -11.06
N LEU A 193 -30.57 -24.78 -9.92
CA LEU A 193 -30.42 -24.03 -8.67
C LEU A 193 -28.96 -24.01 -8.18
N LEU A 194 -28.29 -25.17 -8.24
CA LEU A 194 -26.91 -25.34 -7.77
C LEU A 194 -25.86 -24.71 -8.70
N ALA A 195 -26.17 -24.52 -9.97
CA ALA A 195 -25.29 -23.85 -10.94
C ALA A 195 -24.99 -22.39 -10.57
N GLY A 196 -25.86 -21.74 -9.78
CA GLY A 196 -25.63 -20.40 -9.22
C GLY A 196 -24.72 -20.37 -7.99
N SER A 197 -24.17 -21.51 -7.57
CA SER A 197 -23.28 -21.58 -6.41
C SER A 197 -21.98 -20.78 -6.61
N SER A 198 -21.45 -20.29 -5.51
CA SER A 198 -20.16 -19.58 -5.44
C SER A 198 -19.24 -20.23 -4.42
N CYS A 199 -17.95 -19.90 -4.49
CA CYS A 199 -16.95 -20.33 -3.51
C CYS A 199 -16.61 -19.19 -2.57
N CYS A 200 -16.46 -19.50 -1.29
CA CYS A 200 -15.93 -18.54 -0.33
C CYS A 200 -14.47 -18.20 -0.68
N ALA A 201 -14.16 -16.90 -0.82
CA ALA A 201 -12.81 -16.43 -1.11
C ALA A 201 -11.79 -16.78 -0.01
N VAL A 202 -12.26 -17.06 1.22
CA VAL A 202 -11.44 -17.37 2.38
C VAL A 202 -11.22 -18.88 2.53
N CYS A 203 -12.29 -19.66 2.69
CA CYS A 203 -12.19 -21.10 2.97
C CYS A 203 -12.39 -22.02 1.75
N GLN A 204 -12.68 -21.47 0.57
CA GLN A 204 -12.95 -22.20 -0.69
C GLN A 204 -14.17 -23.17 -0.64
N GLY A 205 -14.97 -23.11 0.43
CA GLY A 205 -16.21 -23.86 0.57
C GLY A 205 -17.32 -23.35 -0.37
N PRO A 206 -18.16 -24.23 -0.94
CA PRO A 206 -19.28 -23.83 -1.79
C PRO A 206 -20.48 -23.32 -0.98
N PHE A 207 -21.22 -22.34 -1.52
CA PHE A 207 -22.46 -21.81 -0.95
C PHE A 207 -23.43 -21.31 -2.04
N LEU A 208 -24.72 -21.16 -1.72
CA LEU A 208 -25.77 -20.73 -2.68
C LEU A 208 -26.12 -19.23 -2.63
N THR A 209 -25.95 -18.56 -1.50
CA THR A 209 -26.42 -17.18 -1.29
C THR A 209 -25.28 -16.24 -0.94
N THR A 210 -25.28 -15.00 -1.43
CA THR A 210 -24.29 -13.93 -1.15
C THR A 210 -24.29 -13.47 0.30
N TRP A 211 -24.03 -14.39 1.24
CA TRP A 211 -23.64 -14.03 2.58
C TRP A 211 -22.12 -13.93 2.62
N MET A 212 -21.63 -12.81 3.13
CA MET A 212 -20.23 -12.65 3.51
C MET A 212 -19.95 -13.46 4.78
N GLU A 213 -20.03 -14.78 4.68
CA GLU A 213 -19.99 -15.72 5.82
C GLU A 213 -18.63 -15.83 6.50
N CYS A 214 -17.61 -15.16 5.98
CA CYS A 214 -16.25 -15.20 6.51
C CYS A 214 -15.69 -13.81 6.78
N VAL A 215 -16.55 -12.82 7.02
CA VAL A 215 -16.12 -11.43 7.21
C VAL A 215 -16.78 -10.84 8.46
N HIS A 216 -15.96 -10.38 9.40
CA HIS A 216 -16.40 -9.56 10.54
C HIS A 216 -15.84 -8.16 10.36
N PHE A 217 -16.68 -7.12 10.44
CA PHE A 217 -16.23 -5.74 10.39
C PHE A 217 -15.55 -5.37 11.71
N ILE A 218 -14.25 -5.13 11.69
CA ILE A 218 -13.51 -4.69 12.87
C ILE A 218 -13.67 -3.16 12.97
N SER A 219 -14.13 -2.68 14.13
CA SER A 219 -14.10 -1.25 14.44
C SER A 219 -12.65 -0.81 14.67
N LEU A 220 -12.15 0.12 13.85
CA LEU A 220 -10.79 0.67 13.94
C LEU A 220 -10.58 1.63 15.13
N LYS A 221 -11.42 1.57 16.17
CA LYS A 221 -11.20 2.31 17.42
C LYS A 221 -10.48 1.44 18.43
N LYS A 222 -9.15 1.41 18.38
CA LYS A 222 -8.26 1.15 19.52
C LYS A 222 -6.96 1.91 19.33
#